data_AF-A0A812NSV0-F1
#
_entry.id   AF-A0A812NSV0-F1
#
_cell.length_a   1.000
_cell.length_b   1.000
_cell.length_c   1.000
_cell.angle_alpha   90.00
_cell.angle_beta   90.00
_cell.angle_gamma   90.00
#
_symmetry.space_group_name_H-M   'P 1'
#
loop_
_entity.id
_entity.type
_entity.pdbx_description
1 polymer ?
#
loop_
_entity_poly.entity_id
_entity_poly.type
_entity_poly.pdbx_seq_one_letter_code
_entity_poly.pdbx_strand_id
1 'polypeptide(L)'
;MLRSFLPVMRPAGRLLVVASGFGTLTKLPENLHAKFDVQSSTLEDLDKVMLEYVAAVEDGKAAEEGWPDWVNIPSKVGQVAAVKVAAAAFSHLFVGACCPGLVDTAASRPWFKDMSHAQSPAEAATDVVWLAKEGTADLRGELVQKRKIIAWT
;
A
#
# COMPACT_ATOMS: atom_id res chain seq x y z
N MET A 1 -0.89 7.31 -11.71
CA MET A 1 -1.10 5.87 -12.03
C MET A 1 -2.57 5.48 -11.93
N LEU A 2 -3.18 5.32 -10.74
CA LEU A 2 -4.57 4.85 -10.60
C LEU A 2 -5.57 5.65 -11.44
N ARG A 3 -5.52 6.99 -11.36
CA ARG A 3 -6.35 7.91 -12.16
C ARG A 3 -6.27 7.70 -13.67
N SER A 4 -5.12 7.25 -14.16
CA SER A 4 -4.86 7.10 -15.60
C SER A 4 -5.30 5.75 -16.12
N PHE A 5 -5.20 4.69 -15.31
CA PHE A 5 -5.51 3.33 -15.74
C PHE A 5 -6.95 2.92 -15.42
N LEU A 6 -7.46 3.19 -14.22
CA LEU A 6 -8.76 2.67 -13.79
C LEU A 6 -9.93 3.04 -14.74
N PRO A 7 -10.02 4.27 -15.28
CA PRO A 7 -11.11 4.63 -16.20
C PRO A 7 -11.11 3.90 -17.54
N VAL A 8 -9.97 3.35 -17.97
CA VAL A 8 -9.80 2.70 -19.28
C VAL A 8 -9.73 1.18 -19.19
N MET A 9 -9.82 0.62 -17.98
CA MET A 9 -9.79 -0.82 -17.79
C MET A 9 -11.07 -1.48 -18.31
N ARG A 10 -10.92 -2.69 -18.85
CA ARG A 10 -12.06 -3.51 -19.26
C ARG A 10 -12.90 -3.89 -18.03
N PRO A 11 -14.21 -4.16 -18.20
CA PRO A 11 -15.04 -4.72 -17.15
C PRO A 11 -14.41 -5.97 -16.52
N ALA A 12 -14.55 -6.13 -15.20
CA ALA A 12 -13.89 -7.18 -14.41
C ALA A 12 -12.35 -7.16 -14.49
N GLY A 13 -11.75 -6.06 -14.97
CA GLY A 13 -10.31 -5.84 -14.95
C GLY A 13 -9.77 -5.80 -13.52
N ARG A 14 -8.49 -6.14 -13.37
CA ARG A 14 -7.83 -6.34 -12.08
C ARG A 14 -6.54 -5.53 -12.03
N LEU A 15 -6.38 -4.70 -11.00
CA LEU A 15 -5.20 -3.88 -10.76
C LEU A 15 -4.71 -4.13 -9.34
N LEU A 16 -3.43 -4.48 -9.23
CA LEU A 16 -2.77 -4.65 -7.93
C LEU A 16 -1.68 -3.60 -7.75
N VAL A 17 -1.59 -3.08 -6.53
CA VAL A 17 -0.45 -2.28 -6.08
C VAL A 17 0.40 -3.15 -5.16
N VAL A 18 1.67 -3.36 -5.52
CA VAL A 18 2.64 -4.05 -4.66
C VAL A 18 3.09 -3.07 -3.56
N ALA A 19 2.50 -3.23 -2.38
CA ALA A 19 2.73 -2.41 -1.20
C ALA A 19 3.70 -3.11 -0.24
N SER A 20 3.37 -3.14 1.05
CA SER A 20 4.14 -3.78 2.12
C SER A 20 3.21 -4.06 3.29
N GLY A 21 3.55 -5.04 4.15
CA GLY A 21 2.91 -5.24 5.44
C GLY A 21 3.10 -4.05 6.40
N PHE A 22 3.97 -3.11 6.04
CA PHE A 22 4.09 -1.82 6.73
C PHE A 22 3.03 -0.78 6.32
N GLY A 23 2.18 -1.07 5.32
CA GLY A 23 1.20 -0.13 4.79
C GLY A 23 -0.11 -0.07 5.57
N THR A 24 -0.09 -0.21 6.89
CA THR A 24 -1.28 -0.19 7.75
C THR A 24 -1.16 0.90 8.81
N LEU A 25 -2.29 1.40 9.32
CA LEU A 25 -2.28 2.44 10.35
C LEU A 25 -1.63 1.97 11.64
N THR A 26 -1.66 0.67 11.95
CA THR A 26 -0.92 0.08 13.09
C THR A 26 0.60 0.30 13.04
N LYS A 27 1.14 0.73 11.90
CA LYS A 27 2.57 1.05 11.71
C LYS A 27 2.85 2.54 11.72
N LEU A 28 1.81 3.37 11.71
CA LEU A 28 1.89 4.81 11.72
C LEU A 28 1.54 5.34 13.12
N PRO A 29 2.20 6.41 13.61
CA PRO A 29 1.77 7.10 14.82
C PRO A 29 0.30 7.52 14.78
N GLU A 30 -0.42 7.33 15.91
CA GLU A 30 -1.88 7.53 16.00
C GLU A 30 -2.33 8.94 15.62
N ASN A 31 -1.51 9.96 15.92
CA ASN A 31 -1.80 11.35 15.58
C ASN A 31 -1.92 11.60 14.07
N LEU A 32 -1.38 10.70 13.24
CA LEU A 32 -1.42 10.80 11.79
C LEU A 32 -2.56 9.98 11.16
N HIS A 33 -3.27 9.12 11.93
CA HIS A 33 -4.28 8.21 11.37
C HIS A 33 -5.43 8.95 10.69
N ALA A 34 -5.86 10.07 11.26
CA ALA A 34 -6.94 10.90 10.72
C ALA A 34 -6.60 11.48 9.34
N LYS A 35 -5.31 11.60 8.98
CA LYS A 35 -4.90 12.05 7.64
C LYS A 35 -5.18 10.98 6.56
N PHE A 36 -5.46 9.74 6.94
CA PHE A 36 -5.72 8.62 6.02
C PHE A 36 -7.13 8.03 6.23
N ASP A 37 -8.14 8.88 6.41
CA ASP A 37 -9.55 8.45 6.48
C ASP A 37 -10.06 8.01 5.10
N VAL A 38 -9.91 6.72 4.80
CA VAL A 38 -10.30 6.10 3.54
C VAL A 38 -11.81 6.05 3.28
N GLN A 39 -12.66 6.36 4.28
CA GLN A 39 -14.12 6.35 4.10
C GLN A 39 -14.62 7.65 3.50
N SER A 40 -13.97 8.78 3.83
CA SER A 40 -14.38 10.12 3.39
C SER A 40 -13.42 10.74 2.38
N SER A 41 -12.17 10.27 2.30
CA SER A 41 -11.14 10.85 1.44
C SER A 41 -11.30 10.49 -0.03
N THR A 42 -10.93 11.42 -0.89
CA THR A 42 -10.68 11.19 -2.32
C THR A 42 -9.21 10.83 -2.57
N LEU A 43 -8.88 10.44 -3.82
CA LEU A 43 -7.47 10.27 -4.20
C LEU A 43 -6.71 11.61 -4.15
N GLU A 44 -7.39 12.75 -4.28
CA GLU A 44 -6.81 14.10 -4.25
C GLU A 44 -6.43 14.47 -2.82
N ASP A 45 -7.30 14.14 -1.85
CA ASP A 45 -7.06 14.39 -0.44
C ASP A 45 -5.84 13.59 0.04
N LEU A 46 -5.74 12.32 -0.37
CA LEU A 46 -4.58 11.48 -0.04
C LEU A 46 -3.30 11.98 -0.71
N ASP A 47 -3.37 12.47 -1.96
CA ASP A 47 -2.22 13.05 -2.65
C ASP A 47 -1.72 14.30 -1.91
N LYS A 48 -2.65 15.16 -1.47
CA LYS A 48 -2.33 16.33 -0.66
C LYS A 48 -1.63 15.94 0.65
N VAL A 49 -2.11 14.93 1.37
CA VAL A 49 -1.46 14.43 2.59
C VAL A 49 -0.03 13.97 2.33
N MET A 50 0.20 13.27 1.22
CA MET A 50 1.55 12.82 0.85
C MET A 50 2.46 13.99 0.45
N LEU A 51 1.93 15.02 -0.22
CA LEU A 51 2.67 16.24 -0.55
C LEU A 51 3.00 17.07 0.70
N GLU A 52 2.09 17.17 1.66
CA GLU A 52 2.35 17.79 2.97
C GLU A 52 3.49 17.07 3.70
N TYR A 53 3.48 15.72 3.70
CA TYR A 53 4.57 14.94 4.28
C TYR A 53 5.92 15.23 3.59
N VAL A 54 5.96 15.26 2.25
CA VAL A 54 7.18 15.58 1.49
C VAL A 54 7.69 16.97 1.87
N ALA A 55 6.81 17.98 1.90
CA ALA A 55 7.18 19.33 2.29
C ALA A 55 7.71 19.38 3.73
N ALA A 56 7.09 18.68 4.67
CA ALA A 56 7.56 18.61 6.06
C ALA A 56 8.95 17.96 6.17
N VAL A 57 9.26 16.96 5.33
CA VAL A 57 10.60 16.36 5.26
C VAL A 57 11.62 17.35 4.71
N GLU A 58 11.28 18.04 3.62
CA GLU A 58 12.16 19.03 2.98
C GLU A 58 12.45 20.23 3.90
N ASP A 59 11.46 20.63 4.70
CA ASP A 59 11.55 21.69 5.71
C ASP A 59 12.25 21.25 7.01
N GLY A 60 12.54 19.95 7.17
CA GLY A 60 13.12 19.41 8.41
C GLY A 60 12.16 19.34 9.60
N LYS A 61 10.84 19.43 9.37
CA LYS A 61 9.79 19.44 10.40
C LYS A 61 9.06 18.11 10.57
N ALA A 62 9.31 17.13 9.70
CA ALA A 62 8.58 15.85 9.70
C ALA A 62 8.54 15.17 11.07
N ALA A 63 9.66 15.12 11.79
CA ALA A 63 9.74 14.53 13.13
C ALA A 63 8.92 15.32 14.18
N GLU A 64 8.92 16.65 14.11
CA GLU A 64 8.12 17.51 14.99
C GLU A 64 6.62 17.32 14.75
N GLU A 65 6.23 17.07 13.51
CA GLU A 65 4.87 16.71 13.12
C GLU A 65 4.50 15.24 13.42
N GLY A 66 5.45 14.45 13.93
CA GLY A 66 5.26 13.07 14.34
C GLY A 66 5.36 12.05 13.21
N TRP A 67 5.89 12.41 12.04
CA TRP A 67 6.18 11.45 10.97
C TRP A 67 7.38 10.58 11.33
N PRO A 68 7.37 9.27 10.99
CA PRO A 68 8.51 8.41 11.21
C PRO A 68 9.65 8.73 10.25
N ASP A 69 10.89 8.60 10.72
CA ASP A 69 12.10 8.80 9.91
C ASP A 69 12.18 7.83 8.71
N TRP A 70 11.63 6.63 8.87
CA TRP A 70 11.66 5.62 7.81
C TRP A 70 10.52 5.84 6.81
N VAL A 71 10.84 6.52 5.70
CA VAL A 71 9.93 6.85 4.58
C VAL A 71 9.11 5.67 4.05
N ASN A 72 9.58 4.44 4.22
CA ASN A 72 8.87 3.24 3.79
C ASN A 72 7.50 3.10 4.47
N ILE A 73 7.34 3.51 5.74
CA ILE A 73 6.04 3.42 6.42
C ILE A 73 5.01 4.37 5.77
N PRO A 74 5.20 5.71 5.77
CA PRO A 74 4.20 6.64 5.26
C PRO A 74 3.92 6.43 3.77
N SER A 75 4.95 6.13 2.96
CA SER A 75 4.76 5.83 1.54
C SER A 75 3.90 4.57 1.30
N LYS A 76 4.04 3.52 2.13
CA LYS A 76 3.24 2.29 2.02
C LYS A 76 1.83 2.47 2.56
N VAL A 77 1.65 3.26 3.62
CA VAL A 77 0.31 3.64 4.11
C VAL A 77 -0.44 4.42 3.03
N GLY A 78 0.20 5.41 2.40
CA GLY A 78 -0.40 6.16 1.28
C GLY A 78 -0.80 5.28 0.10
N GLN A 79 0.03 4.29 -0.26
CA GLN A 79 -0.32 3.30 -1.30
C GLN A 79 -1.57 2.49 -0.98
N VAL A 80 -1.67 1.98 0.26
CA VAL A 80 -2.82 1.15 0.69
C VAL A 80 -4.09 1.99 0.84
N ALA A 81 -3.98 3.21 1.39
CA ALA A 81 -5.09 4.15 1.47
C ALA A 81 -5.64 4.49 0.08
N ALA A 82 -4.75 4.77 -0.89
CA ALA A 82 -5.16 5.05 -2.26
C ALA A 82 -5.86 3.85 -2.93
N VAL A 83 -5.41 2.63 -2.65
CA VAL A 83 -6.09 1.41 -3.11
C VAL A 83 -7.48 1.27 -2.50
N LYS A 84 -7.65 1.54 -1.19
CA LYS A 84 -8.95 1.48 -0.51
C LYS A 84 -9.95 2.47 -1.12
N VAL A 85 -9.54 3.73 -1.28
CA VAL A 85 -10.36 4.77 -1.91
C VAL A 85 -10.69 4.42 -3.36
N ALA A 86 -9.69 4.00 -4.15
CA ALA A 86 -9.91 3.63 -5.54
C ALA A 86 -10.81 2.40 -5.69
N ALA A 87 -10.67 1.40 -4.83
CA ALA A 87 -11.53 0.23 -4.82
C ALA A 87 -13.00 0.63 -4.61
N ALA A 88 -13.27 1.51 -3.65
CA ALA A 88 -14.63 2.02 -3.39
C ALA A 88 -15.22 2.74 -4.62
N ALA A 89 -14.44 3.61 -5.27
CA ALA A 89 -14.87 4.37 -6.45
C ALA A 89 -15.06 3.51 -7.71
N PHE A 90 -14.28 2.44 -7.88
CA PHE A 90 -14.31 1.56 -9.05
C PHE A 90 -14.78 0.15 -8.68
N SER A 91 -15.99 0.04 -8.10
CA SER A 91 -16.56 -1.22 -7.59
C SER A 91 -16.74 -2.33 -8.62
N HIS A 92 -16.75 -1.99 -9.92
CA HIS A 92 -16.82 -2.93 -11.05
C HIS A 92 -15.45 -3.53 -11.43
N LEU A 93 -14.36 -3.07 -10.80
CA LEU A 93 -13.00 -3.57 -10.98
C LEU A 93 -12.51 -4.25 -9.70
N PHE A 94 -11.55 -5.16 -9.85
CA PHE A 94 -10.76 -5.62 -8.72
C PHE A 94 -9.56 -4.69 -8.55
N VAL A 95 -9.59 -3.83 -7.52
CA VAL A 95 -8.44 -3.01 -7.11
C VAL A 95 -7.98 -3.51 -5.75
N GLY A 96 -6.72 -3.88 -5.60
CA GLY A 96 -6.20 -4.42 -4.34
C GLY A 96 -4.73 -4.08 -4.10
N ALA A 97 -4.28 -4.30 -2.88
CA ALA A 97 -2.88 -4.15 -2.48
C ALA A 97 -2.33 -5.51 -2.06
N CYS A 98 -1.05 -5.76 -2.32
CA CYS A 98 -0.39 -6.96 -1.83
C CYS A 98 0.93 -6.65 -1.15
N CYS A 99 1.31 -7.48 -0.18
CA CYS A 99 2.67 -7.55 0.32
C CYS A 99 3.27 -8.91 -0.06
N PRO A 100 4.39 -8.93 -0.81
CA PRO A 100 5.08 -10.16 -1.17
C PRO A 100 5.87 -10.77 0.01
N GLY A 101 5.92 -10.11 1.17
CA GLY A 101 6.78 -10.47 2.30
C GLY A 101 8.20 -9.95 2.13
N LEU A 102 9.13 -10.46 2.94
CA LEU A 102 10.56 -10.24 2.74
C LEU A 102 11.01 -11.07 1.53
N VAL A 103 11.52 -10.40 0.50
CA VAL A 103 11.99 -11.01 -0.74
C VAL A 103 13.46 -10.70 -0.92
N ASP A 104 14.28 -11.67 -1.30
CA ASP A 104 15.70 -11.47 -1.55
C ASP A 104 15.94 -10.76 -2.89
N THR A 105 16.14 -9.45 -2.82
CA THR A 105 16.32 -8.57 -3.98
C THR A 105 17.37 -7.50 -3.68
N ALA A 106 17.87 -6.84 -4.71
CA ALA A 106 18.71 -5.65 -4.53
C ALA A 106 18.02 -4.54 -3.73
N ALA A 107 16.68 -4.49 -3.72
CA ALA A 107 15.93 -3.48 -2.98
C ALA A 107 15.84 -3.75 -1.48
N SER A 108 15.95 -5.00 -1.03
CA SER A 108 15.81 -5.39 0.38
C SER A 108 17.16 -5.61 1.08
N ARG A 109 18.14 -6.21 0.39
CA ARG A 109 19.47 -6.53 0.96
C ARG A 109 20.15 -5.37 1.72
N PRO A 110 20.10 -4.10 1.25
CA PRO A 110 20.74 -3.00 1.98
C PRO A 110 20.10 -2.70 3.34
N TRP A 111 18.86 -3.12 3.56
CA TRP A 111 18.05 -2.75 4.72
C TRP A 111 17.92 -3.86 5.77
N PHE A 112 18.29 -5.11 5.43
CA PHE A 112 18.17 -6.26 6.32
C PHE A 112 19.51 -6.98 6.44
N LYS A 113 19.97 -7.14 7.69
CA LYS A 113 21.23 -7.84 8.00
C LYS A 113 21.13 -9.35 7.79
N ASP A 114 19.93 -9.90 7.93
CA ASP A 114 19.63 -11.31 7.77
C ASP A 114 18.54 -11.50 6.72
N MET A 115 18.88 -12.26 5.68
CA MET A 115 18.00 -12.61 4.56
C MET A 115 17.71 -14.12 4.52
N SER A 116 18.11 -14.88 5.54
CA SER A 116 17.95 -16.35 5.58
C SER A 116 16.50 -16.82 5.52
N HIS A 117 15.56 -15.97 5.94
CA HIS A 117 14.12 -16.21 5.88
C HIS A 117 13.42 -15.47 4.73
N ALA A 118 14.18 -14.82 3.85
CA ALA A 118 13.63 -14.14 2.69
C ALA A 118 13.21 -15.14 1.61
N GLN A 119 12.10 -14.86 0.92
CA GLN A 119 11.68 -15.62 -0.24
C GLN A 119 12.49 -15.23 -1.47
N SER A 120 12.69 -16.14 -2.41
CA SER A 120 13.08 -15.76 -3.76
C SER A 120 12.00 -14.93 -4.45
N PRO A 121 12.33 -14.13 -5.49
CA PRO A 121 11.34 -13.41 -6.28
C PRO A 121 10.24 -14.31 -6.87
N ALA A 122 10.59 -15.53 -7.29
CA ALA A 122 9.65 -16.48 -7.87
C ALA A 122 8.63 -16.99 -6.83
N GLU A 123 9.09 -17.35 -5.63
CA GLU A 123 8.22 -17.76 -4.53
C GLU A 123 7.26 -16.64 -4.14
N ALA A 124 7.80 -15.43 -3.92
CA ALA A 124 7.02 -14.27 -3.53
C ALA A 124 5.97 -13.87 -4.59
N ALA A 125 6.28 -14.04 -5.89
CA ALA A 125 5.35 -13.76 -6.98
C ALA A 125 4.15 -14.70 -7.02
N THR A 126 4.24 -15.90 -6.45
CA THR A 126 3.16 -16.91 -6.49
C THR A 126 1.88 -16.36 -5.88
N ASP A 127 1.95 -15.72 -4.71
CA ASP A 127 0.77 -15.16 -4.05
C ASP A 127 0.29 -13.85 -4.71
N VAL A 128 1.19 -13.08 -5.32
CA VAL A 128 0.82 -11.88 -6.09
C VAL A 128 0.04 -12.28 -7.35
N VAL A 129 0.52 -13.27 -8.08
CA VAL A 129 -0.15 -13.82 -9.28
C VAL A 129 -1.47 -14.47 -8.90
N TRP A 130 -1.51 -15.21 -7.79
CA TRP A 130 -2.76 -15.76 -7.27
C TRP A 130 -3.78 -14.65 -7.00
N LEU A 131 -3.42 -13.58 -6.29
CA LEU A 131 -4.34 -12.47 -6.05
C LEU A 131 -4.80 -11.84 -7.37
N ALA A 132 -3.87 -11.69 -8.33
CA ALA A 132 -4.13 -11.11 -9.65
C ALA A 132 -5.02 -11.98 -10.54
N LYS A 133 -5.15 -13.28 -10.29
CA LYS A 133 -6.01 -14.20 -11.07
C LYS A 133 -7.27 -14.67 -10.34
N GLU A 134 -7.17 -14.92 -9.04
CA GLU A 134 -8.17 -15.68 -8.26
C GLU A 134 -8.75 -14.90 -7.06
N GLY A 135 -8.24 -13.71 -6.75
CA GLY A 135 -8.75 -12.92 -5.62
C GLY A 135 -10.27 -12.74 -5.61
N THR A 136 -10.91 -12.98 -4.47
CA THR A 136 -12.36 -12.89 -4.32
C THR A 136 -12.79 -11.48 -3.94
N ALA A 137 -14.08 -11.15 -4.11
CA ALA A 137 -14.58 -9.78 -3.93
C ALA A 137 -14.33 -9.18 -2.53
N ASP A 138 -14.21 -10.03 -1.50
CA ASP A 138 -13.85 -9.68 -0.12
C ASP A 138 -12.38 -9.20 0.03
N LEU A 139 -11.51 -9.50 -0.93
CA LEU A 139 -10.12 -9.04 -0.95
C LEU A 139 -9.94 -7.70 -1.67
N ARG A 140 -11.01 -7.16 -2.27
CA ARG A 140 -10.98 -5.88 -2.99
C ARG A 140 -10.78 -4.74 -2.00
N GLY A 141 -9.83 -3.86 -2.28
CA GLY A 141 -9.44 -2.75 -1.41
C GLY A 141 -8.56 -3.19 -0.23
N GLU A 142 -8.29 -4.47 -0.07
CA GLU A 142 -7.50 -4.96 1.07
C GLU A 142 -6.01 -5.07 0.77
N LEU A 143 -5.22 -5.01 1.84
CA LEU A 143 -3.81 -5.36 1.81
C LEU A 143 -3.69 -6.86 2.09
N VAL A 144 -3.26 -7.63 1.09
CA VAL A 144 -3.18 -9.08 1.19
C VAL A 144 -1.71 -9.55 1.26
N GLN A 145 -1.40 -10.40 2.23
CA GLN A 145 -0.11 -11.10 2.33
C GLN A 145 -0.37 -12.57 2.61
N LYS A 146 0.31 -13.47 1.89
CA LYS A 146 0.15 -14.92 2.07
C LYS A 146 -1.34 -15.34 2.05
N ARG A 147 -2.09 -14.74 1.13
CA ARG A 147 -3.54 -14.93 0.91
C ARG A 147 -4.42 -14.57 2.10
N LYS A 148 -3.92 -13.76 3.03
CA LYS A 148 -4.64 -13.26 4.19
C LYS A 148 -4.68 -11.73 4.17
N ILE A 149 -5.80 -11.17 4.60
CA ILE A 149 -5.93 -9.73 4.81
C ILE A 149 -5.04 -9.34 5.99
N ILE A 150 -4.23 -8.30 5.80
CA ILE A 150 -3.60 -7.56 6.88
C ILE A 150 -4.57 -6.43 7.25
N ALA A 151 -5.02 -6.42 8.50
CA ALA A 151 -5.96 -5.43 9.00
C ALA A 151 -5.41 -4.01 8.85
N TRP A 152 -6.27 -3.09 8.42
CA TRP A 152 -5.93 -1.68 8.22
C TRP A 152 -5.56 -0.97 9.53
N THR A 153 -6.30 -1.29 10.59
CA THR A 153 -6.17 -0.79 11.98
C THR A 153 -6.01 -1.95 12.94
#